data_AF-C6C7T0-F1
#
_entry.id   AF-C6C7T0-F1
#
_cell.length_a   1.000
_cell.length_b   1.000
_cell.length_c   1.000
_cell.angle_alpha   90.00
_cell.angle_beta   90.00
_cell.angle_gamma   90.00
#
_symmetry.space_group_name_H-M   'P 1'
#
loop_
_entity.id
_entity.type
_entity.pdbx_description
1 polymer ?
#
loop_
_entity_poly.entity_id
_entity_poly.type
_entity_poly.pdbx_seq_one_letter_code
_entity_poly.pdbx_strand_id
1 'polypeptide(L)'
;MQQKIRGSQLTVIGAMLAATLLSQGVSAADAKVESLIKKNGLDNTRVLVMYQNGNLQLQTETPNKLILVNPKVRATDVEASKAMYWYRGMQFDEYKAFDATKFKTLPCVQQDSFCGITPEYTYAAKYLTIEKPGVMVQFSTIEPGWLYNEFTNKHRCQIKAEGGGTFGLGGKGTSGSCDAEYKNKGLGNIFNGWLQPPQKIEPIIAYVLLAK
;
A
#
# COMPACT_ATOMS: atom_id res chain seq x y z
N MET A 1 38.63 -31.96 62.54
CA MET A 1 37.56 -31.01 62.13
C MET A 1 37.85 -30.63 60.68
N GLN A 2 37.24 -31.32 59.72
CA GLN A 2 35.97 -30.98 59.04
C GLN A 2 36.16 -30.01 57.87
N GLN A 3 35.64 -30.46 56.71
CA GLN A 3 35.37 -29.77 55.44
C GLN A 3 36.52 -29.70 54.42
N LYS A 4 36.33 -30.03 53.13
CA LYS A 4 35.17 -30.55 52.39
C LYS A 4 35.67 -31.09 51.04
N ILE A 5 35.02 -32.15 50.59
CA ILE A 5 35.28 -32.91 49.37
C ILE A 5 34.45 -32.35 48.18
N ARG A 6 34.98 -32.53 46.97
CA ARG A 6 34.34 -32.60 45.63
C ARG A 6 33.82 -31.33 44.96
N GLY A 7 34.30 -31.16 43.71
CA GLY A 7 33.65 -30.42 42.64
C GLY A 7 34.07 -31.01 41.29
N SER A 8 33.19 -31.81 40.68
CA SER A 8 33.32 -32.51 39.42
C SER A 8 33.78 -31.65 38.24
N GLN A 9 34.63 -32.21 37.38
CA GLN A 9 34.84 -31.73 36.01
C GLN A 9 33.53 -31.82 35.21
N LEU A 10 33.03 -30.69 34.70
CA LEU A 10 31.99 -30.66 33.67
C LEU A 10 32.66 -30.73 32.29
N THR A 11 32.45 -31.86 31.61
CA THR A 11 32.75 -32.03 30.20
C THR A 11 31.78 -31.17 29.39
N VAL A 12 32.30 -30.14 28.71
CA VAL A 12 31.53 -29.31 27.78
C VAL A 12 31.37 -30.10 26.48
N ILE A 13 30.20 -30.70 26.27
CA ILE A 13 29.80 -31.23 24.95
C ILE A 13 29.31 -30.04 24.13
N GLY A 14 30.17 -29.55 23.24
CA GLY A 14 29.81 -28.56 22.23
C GLY A 14 28.91 -29.20 21.17
N ALA A 15 27.62 -28.88 21.21
CA ALA A 15 26.72 -29.14 20.10
C ALA A 15 26.85 -28.02 19.06
N MET A 16 27.48 -28.31 17.92
CA MET A 16 27.45 -27.45 16.75
C MET A 16 26.01 -27.37 16.21
N LEU A 17 25.35 -26.23 16.37
CA LEU A 17 24.17 -25.89 15.58
C LEU A 17 24.62 -25.54 14.17
N ALA A 18 24.48 -26.49 13.25
CA ALA A 18 24.52 -26.22 11.82
C ALA A 18 23.30 -25.36 11.45
N ALA A 19 23.50 -24.06 11.33
CA ALA A 19 22.51 -23.17 10.74
C ALA A 19 22.43 -23.48 9.23
N THR A 20 21.45 -24.27 8.83
CA THR A 20 21.06 -24.41 7.44
C THR A 20 20.50 -23.07 6.96
N LEU A 21 21.36 -22.30 6.29
CA LEU A 21 20.97 -21.19 5.43
C LEU A 21 20.13 -21.77 4.28
N LEU A 22 18.81 -21.83 4.47
CA LEU A 22 17.88 -21.94 3.35
C LEU A 22 18.01 -20.65 2.55
N SER A 23 18.88 -20.68 1.53
CA SER A 23 18.84 -19.72 0.44
C SER A 23 17.47 -19.86 -0.20
N GLN A 24 16.56 -18.94 0.13
CA GLN A 24 15.36 -18.73 -0.67
C GLN A 24 15.83 -18.25 -2.03
N GLY A 25 16.03 -19.19 -2.95
CA GLY A 25 16.34 -18.89 -4.33
C GLY A 25 15.26 -17.95 -4.85
N VAL A 26 15.66 -16.78 -5.33
CA VAL A 26 14.80 -15.90 -6.11
C VAL A 26 14.39 -16.71 -7.33
N SER A 27 13.17 -17.27 -7.32
CA SER A 27 12.60 -17.91 -8.49
C SER A 27 12.58 -16.87 -9.60
N ALA A 28 13.10 -17.23 -10.78
CA ALA A 28 13.00 -16.38 -11.95
C ALA A 28 11.53 -15.98 -12.17
N ALA A 29 11.31 -14.71 -12.53
CA ALA A 29 9.99 -14.20 -12.84
C ALA A 29 9.38 -15.00 -14.01
N ASP A 30 8.08 -15.32 -13.92
CA ASP A 30 7.40 -16.05 -14.98
C ASP A 30 7.20 -15.13 -16.20
N ALA A 31 7.81 -15.50 -17.33
CA ALA A 31 7.75 -14.75 -18.58
C ALA A 31 6.30 -14.52 -19.07
N LYS A 32 5.37 -15.43 -18.76
CA LYS A 32 3.95 -15.26 -19.11
C LYS A 32 3.31 -14.13 -18.31
N VAL A 33 3.63 -14.04 -17.02
CA VAL A 33 3.13 -12.98 -16.14
C VAL A 33 3.74 -11.64 -16.53
N GLU A 34 5.04 -11.59 -16.85
CA GLU A 34 5.66 -10.38 -17.37
C GLU A 34 5.00 -9.90 -18.67
N SER A 35 4.76 -10.81 -19.61
CA SER A 35 4.09 -10.50 -20.88
C SER A 35 2.68 -9.95 -20.63
N LEU A 36 1.96 -10.49 -19.65
CA LEU A 36 0.65 -10.00 -19.27
C LEU A 36 0.70 -8.60 -18.63
N ILE A 37 1.67 -8.34 -17.75
CA ILE A 37 1.90 -6.99 -17.18
C ILE A 37 2.14 -5.99 -18.32
N LYS A 38 3.00 -6.34 -19.29
CA LYS A 38 3.30 -5.51 -20.46
C LYS A 38 2.07 -5.30 -21.35
N LYS A 39 1.26 -6.35 -21.59
CA LYS A 39 -0.02 -6.27 -22.34
C LYS A 39 -1.01 -5.31 -21.70
N ASN A 40 -1.01 -5.20 -20.37
CA ASN A 40 -1.81 -4.24 -19.62
C ASN A 40 -1.20 -2.82 -19.58
N GLY A 41 -0.12 -2.56 -20.35
CA GLY A 41 0.50 -1.25 -20.49
C GLY A 41 1.40 -0.84 -19.33
N LEU A 42 1.92 -1.79 -18.56
CA LEU A 42 2.71 -1.55 -17.34
C LEU A 42 4.22 -1.84 -17.53
N ASP A 43 4.68 -1.91 -18.77
CA ASP A 43 6.04 -2.28 -19.16
C ASP A 43 7.12 -1.38 -18.54
N ASN A 44 6.87 -0.08 -18.45
CA ASN A 44 7.83 0.90 -17.92
C ASN A 44 7.44 1.44 -16.53
N THR A 45 6.74 0.64 -15.73
CA THR A 45 6.21 1.05 -14.42
C THR A 45 6.86 0.32 -13.26
N ARG A 46 6.70 0.87 -12.04
CA ARG A 46 7.16 0.20 -10.81
C ARG A 46 6.53 -1.19 -10.62
N VAL A 47 5.34 -1.47 -11.15
CA VAL A 47 4.70 -2.81 -11.07
C VAL A 47 5.58 -3.89 -11.68
N LEU A 48 6.06 -3.70 -12.92
CA LEU A 48 6.91 -4.71 -13.57
C LEU A 48 8.20 -4.93 -12.77
N VAL A 49 8.84 -3.83 -12.36
CA VAL A 49 10.08 -3.87 -11.55
C VAL A 49 9.85 -4.59 -10.22
N MET A 50 8.71 -4.37 -9.56
CA MET A 50 8.40 -5.06 -8.31
C MET A 50 8.15 -6.55 -8.52
N TYR A 51 7.47 -6.94 -9.61
CA TYR A 51 7.28 -8.34 -9.95
C TYR A 51 8.60 -9.06 -10.24
N GLN A 52 9.46 -8.46 -11.07
CA GLN A 52 10.78 -9.00 -11.42
C GLN A 52 11.70 -9.20 -10.21
N ASN A 53 11.55 -8.34 -9.20
CA ASN A 53 12.31 -8.43 -7.95
C ASN A 53 11.62 -9.27 -6.86
N GLY A 54 10.52 -9.97 -7.18
CA GLY A 54 9.79 -10.83 -6.23
C GLY A 54 9.01 -10.08 -5.14
N ASN A 55 8.89 -8.76 -5.23
CA ASN A 55 8.10 -7.93 -4.32
C ASN A 55 6.59 -7.96 -4.63
N LEU A 56 6.22 -8.42 -5.83
CA LEU A 56 4.86 -8.79 -6.18
C LEU A 56 4.83 -10.28 -6.55
N GLN A 57 3.86 -11.00 -6.00
CA GLN A 57 3.73 -12.45 -6.17
C GLN A 57 2.33 -12.79 -6.69
N LEU A 58 2.25 -13.82 -7.53
CA LEU A 58 0.99 -14.36 -8.01
C LEU A 58 0.16 -14.88 -6.84
N GLN A 59 -1.04 -14.34 -6.64
CA GLN A 59 -1.99 -14.83 -5.65
C GLN A 59 -3.16 -15.59 -6.29
N THR A 60 -3.63 -15.11 -7.45
CA THR A 60 -4.80 -15.70 -8.11
C THR A 60 -4.62 -15.65 -9.61
N GLU A 61 -4.93 -16.77 -10.25
CA GLU A 61 -5.02 -16.87 -11.69
C GLU A 61 -6.35 -17.53 -12.06
N THR A 62 -7.10 -16.89 -12.95
CA THR A 62 -8.30 -17.46 -13.56
C THR A 62 -8.19 -17.34 -15.08
N PRO A 63 -9.14 -17.88 -15.87
CA PRO A 63 -9.15 -17.67 -17.32
C PRO A 63 -9.17 -16.19 -17.73
N ASN A 64 -9.77 -15.31 -16.92
CA ASN A 64 -10.06 -13.93 -17.30
C ASN A 64 -9.16 -12.89 -16.59
N LYS A 65 -8.50 -13.27 -15.49
CA LYS A 65 -7.69 -12.32 -14.71
C LYS A 65 -6.49 -12.96 -14.03
N LEU A 66 -5.56 -12.10 -13.65
CA LEU A 66 -4.42 -12.43 -12.81
C LEU A 66 -4.30 -11.38 -11.69
N ILE A 67 -4.05 -11.83 -10.47
CA ILE A 67 -3.86 -10.96 -9.31
C ILE A 67 -2.44 -11.14 -8.76
N LEU A 68 -1.73 -10.03 -8.65
CA LEU A 68 -0.46 -9.94 -7.96
C LEU A 68 -0.64 -9.24 -6.62
N VAL A 69 0.04 -9.70 -5.58
CA VAL A 69 0.04 -9.05 -4.26
C VAL A 69 1.44 -8.84 -3.73
N ASN A 70 1.59 -7.79 -2.93
CA ASN A 70 2.78 -7.55 -2.14
C ASN A 70 2.64 -8.27 -0.79
N PRO A 71 3.39 -9.35 -0.53
CA PRO A 71 3.23 -10.15 0.69
C PRO A 71 3.61 -9.39 1.97
N LYS A 72 4.31 -8.25 1.84
CA LYS A 72 4.68 -7.39 2.98
C LYS A 72 3.55 -6.47 3.42
N VAL A 73 2.49 -6.33 2.61
CA VAL A 73 1.35 -5.46 2.91
C VAL A 73 0.19 -6.31 3.41
N ARG A 74 -0.25 -6.05 4.64
CA ARG A 74 -1.41 -6.71 5.21
C ARG A 74 -2.69 -6.04 4.72
N ALA A 75 -3.58 -6.82 4.09
CA ALA A 75 -4.94 -6.39 3.81
C ALA A 75 -5.71 -6.24 5.13
N THR A 76 -6.17 -5.03 5.45
CA THR A 76 -6.85 -4.73 6.71
C THR A 76 -8.05 -3.84 6.50
N ASP A 77 -9.14 -4.20 7.16
CA ASP A 77 -10.30 -3.35 7.37
C ASP A 77 -10.27 -2.88 8.82
N VAL A 78 -10.04 -1.59 9.01
CA VAL A 78 -9.77 -0.98 10.30
C VAL A 78 -10.55 0.32 10.43
N GLU A 79 -10.86 0.73 11.66
CA GLU A 79 -11.51 2.02 11.90
C GLU A 79 -10.62 3.18 11.45
N ALA A 80 -11.21 4.23 10.90
CA ALA A 80 -10.53 5.41 10.39
C ALA A 80 -9.44 5.98 11.33
N SER A 81 -9.70 5.99 12.65
CA SER A 81 -8.80 6.51 13.68
C SER A 81 -7.58 5.62 13.99
N LYS A 82 -7.51 4.42 13.40
CA LYS A 82 -6.45 3.41 13.62
C LYS A 82 -5.87 2.88 12.30
N ALA A 83 -6.18 3.55 11.18
CA ALA A 83 -5.94 3.01 9.85
C ALA A 83 -4.77 3.65 9.11
N MET A 84 -4.08 2.84 8.31
CA MET A 84 -3.50 3.34 7.05
C MET A 84 -4.60 3.37 6.00
N TYR A 85 -4.51 4.30 5.05
CA TYR A 85 -5.58 4.48 4.07
C TYR A 85 -5.23 3.84 2.74
N TRP A 86 -6.21 3.19 2.12
CA TRP A 86 -6.15 2.64 0.78
C TRP A 86 -6.68 3.65 -0.22
N TYR A 87 -6.03 3.77 -1.36
CA TYR A 87 -6.64 4.43 -2.50
C TYR A 87 -7.71 3.53 -3.11
N ARG A 88 -8.88 4.09 -3.41
CA ARG A 88 -10.01 3.36 -3.99
C ARG A 88 -9.77 3.09 -5.49
N GLY A 89 -9.15 1.96 -5.77
CA GLY A 89 -9.03 1.36 -7.11
C GLY A 89 -8.45 2.26 -8.20
N MET A 90 -7.12 2.45 -8.20
CA MET A 90 -6.41 3.23 -9.21
C MET A 90 -6.34 2.46 -10.53
N GLN A 91 -7.12 2.85 -11.53
CA GLN A 91 -7.03 2.24 -12.87
C GLN A 91 -5.67 2.56 -13.51
N PHE A 92 -5.26 1.75 -14.50
CA PHE A 92 -3.89 1.82 -15.02
C PHE A 92 -3.48 3.18 -15.58
N ASP A 93 -4.38 3.92 -16.23
CA ASP A 93 -4.02 5.25 -16.76
C ASP A 93 -3.70 6.24 -15.63
N GLU A 94 -4.47 6.22 -14.55
CA GLU A 94 -4.17 7.02 -13.36
C GLU A 94 -2.88 6.53 -12.68
N TYR A 95 -2.71 5.21 -12.55
CA TYR A 95 -1.51 4.64 -11.96
C TYR A 95 -0.24 5.01 -12.73
N LYS A 96 -0.26 4.90 -14.06
CA LYS A 96 0.88 5.31 -14.91
C LYS A 96 1.21 6.79 -14.71
N ALA A 97 0.20 7.66 -14.65
CA ALA A 97 0.42 9.07 -14.38
C ALA A 97 1.01 9.30 -12.98
N PHE A 98 0.54 8.56 -11.96
CA PHE A 98 1.09 8.65 -10.61
C PHE A 98 2.54 8.14 -10.53
N ASP A 99 2.82 6.99 -11.16
CA ASP A 99 4.13 6.35 -11.26
C ASP A 99 5.15 7.24 -11.99
N ALA A 100 4.72 7.91 -13.08
CA ALA A 100 5.56 8.85 -13.83
C ALA A 100 6.04 10.04 -12.99
N THR A 101 5.25 10.46 -11.98
CA THR A 101 5.68 11.49 -11.01
C THR A 101 6.56 10.93 -9.89
N LYS A 102 6.93 9.65 -9.95
CA LYS A 102 7.58 8.89 -8.88
C LYS A 102 6.77 8.94 -7.58
N PHE A 103 5.44 8.83 -7.71
CA PHE A 103 4.48 8.85 -6.62
C PHE A 103 4.42 10.16 -5.81
N LYS A 104 4.83 11.28 -6.41
CA LYS A 104 4.88 12.60 -5.73
C LYS A 104 3.61 13.43 -5.90
N THR A 105 2.74 13.07 -6.83
CA THR A 105 1.52 13.83 -7.11
C THR A 105 0.42 12.90 -7.56
N LEU A 106 -0.62 12.77 -6.75
CA LEU A 106 -1.81 12.01 -7.07
C LEU A 106 -2.63 12.75 -8.15
N PRO A 107 -2.77 12.21 -9.37
CA PRO A 107 -3.33 12.95 -10.51
C PRO A 107 -4.79 13.36 -10.34
N CYS A 108 -5.60 12.50 -9.70
CA CYS A 108 -7.04 12.76 -9.50
C CYS A 108 -7.35 14.02 -8.71
N VAL A 109 -6.38 14.57 -7.97
CA VAL A 109 -6.56 15.82 -7.20
C VAL A 109 -6.86 17.01 -8.13
N GLN A 110 -6.30 17.00 -9.34
CA GLN A 110 -6.44 18.09 -10.33
C GLN A 110 -7.49 17.79 -11.41
N GLN A 111 -8.11 16.62 -11.38
CA GLN A 111 -9.06 16.16 -12.39
C GLN A 111 -10.47 16.15 -11.80
N ASP A 112 -11.50 16.31 -12.64
CA ASP A 112 -12.89 16.08 -12.24
C ASP A 112 -13.18 14.56 -12.24
N SER A 113 -12.44 13.83 -11.42
CA SER A 113 -12.51 12.38 -11.30
C SER A 113 -12.66 11.95 -9.84
N PHE A 114 -13.07 10.70 -9.66
CA PHE A 114 -13.17 10.13 -8.33
C PHE A 114 -11.76 10.04 -7.71
N CYS A 115 -11.57 10.67 -6.55
CA CYS A 115 -10.27 10.77 -5.88
C CYS A 115 -10.46 10.50 -4.39
N GLY A 116 -10.51 9.23 -3.99
CA GLY A 116 -10.95 8.85 -2.66
C GLY A 116 -10.04 7.86 -1.98
N ILE A 117 -9.84 8.07 -0.67
CA ILE A 117 -9.12 7.16 0.21
C ILE A 117 -10.03 6.61 1.30
N THR A 118 -9.76 5.39 1.75
CA THR A 118 -10.61 4.64 2.67
C THR A 118 -9.77 3.81 3.64
N PRO A 119 -10.20 3.58 4.89
CA PRO A 119 -9.48 2.71 5.81
C PRO A 119 -9.74 1.20 5.54
N GLU A 120 -10.82 0.86 4.84
CA GLU A 120 -11.18 -0.52 4.51
C GLU A 120 -10.59 -1.00 3.17
N TYR A 121 -9.71 -2.00 3.25
CA TYR A 121 -9.16 -2.70 2.10
C TYR A 121 -10.26 -3.31 1.23
N THR A 122 -11.22 -4.02 1.84
CA THR A 122 -12.27 -4.72 1.09
C THR A 122 -13.17 -3.76 0.34
N TYR A 123 -13.40 -2.57 0.91
CA TYR A 123 -14.12 -1.50 0.24
C TYR A 123 -13.32 -0.91 -0.93
N ALA A 124 -12.01 -0.63 -0.74
CA ALA A 124 -11.14 -0.14 -1.80
C ALA A 124 -11.03 -1.11 -2.98
N ALA A 125 -10.90 -2.41 -2.69
CA ALA A 125 -10.69 -3.45 -3.68
C ALA A 125 -11.90 -3.62 -4.64
N LYS A 126 -13.13 -3.32 -4.20
CA LYS A 126 -14.34 -3.41 -5.03
C LYS A 126 -14.32 -2.50 -6.24
N TYR A 127 -13.48 -1.46 -6.23
CA TYR A 127 -13.35 -0.51 -7.35
C TYR A 127 -12.49 -1.05 -8.50
N LEU A 128 -11.78 -2.17 -8.29
CA LEU A 128 -11.03 -2.86 -9.34
C LEU A 128 -11.82 -4.09 -9.79
N THR A 129 -12.15 -4.12 -11.08
CA THR A 129 -12.82 -5.25 -11.73
C THR A 129 -12.03 -5.69 -12.95
N ILE A 130 -12.51 -6.72 -13.66
CA ILE A 130 -11.86 -7.18 -14.90
C ILE A 130 -12.01 -6.13 -16.00
N GLU A 131 -13.14 -5.42 -16.02
CA GLU A 131 -13.45 -4.33 -16.95
C GLU A 131 -12.72 -3.03 -16.58
N LYS A 132 -12.36 -2.88 -15.29
CA LYS A 132 -11.61 -1.75 -14.74
C LYS A 132 -10.42 -2.26 -13.93
N PRO A 133 -9.43 -2.89 -14.59
CA PRO A 133 -8.25 -3.40 -13.92
C PRO A 133 -7.38 -2.25 -13.43
N GLY A 134 -6.50 -2.54 -12.48
CA GLY A 134 -5.76 -1.47 -11.83
C GLY A 134 -4.88 -1.92 -10.68
N VAL A 135 -4.45 -0.92 -9.92
CA VAL A 135 -3.53 -1.04 -8.81
C VAL A 135 -4.21 -0.52 -7.56
N MET A 136 -4.06 -1.24 -6.46
CA MET A 136 -4.43 -0.76 -5.14
C MET A 136 -3.16 -0.37 -4.39
N VAL A 137 -3.18 0.88 -3.93
CA VAL A 137 -2.08 1.53 -3.23
C VAL A 137 -2.50 1.77 -1.79
N GLN A 138 -1.67 1.37 -0.84
CA GLN A 138 -1.76 1.82 0.54
C GLN A 138 -0.94 3.10 0.70
N PHE A 139 -1.49 4.08 1.38
CA PHE A 139 -0.76 5.27 1.83
C PHE A 139 -0.34 5.05 3.27
N SER A 140 0.90 4.59 3.42
CA SER A 140 1.53 4.40 4.73
C SER A 140 1.94 5.74 5.31
N THR A 141 1.71 5.93 6.61
CA THR A 141 2.08 7.14 7.35
C THR A 141 2.97 6.80 8.53
N ILE A 142 3.44 7.82 9.25
CA ILE A 142 4.29 7.63 10.44
C ILE A 142 3.69 6.66 11.46
N GLU A 143 2.36 6.69 11.62
CA GLU A 143 1.60 5.73 12.41
C GLU A 143 0.17 5.59 11.84
N PRO A 144 -0.51 4.45 12.09
CA PRO A 144 -1.91 4.31 11.74
C PRO A 144 -2.79 5.36 12.44
N GLY A 145 -3.82 5.86 11.76
CA GLY A 145 -4.72 6.89 12.29
C GLY A 145 -4.19 8.32 12.12
N TRP A 146 -2.94 8.51 11.68
CA TRP A 146 -2.36 9.83 11.48
C TRP A 146 -3.19 10.72 10.54
N LEU A 147 -3.60 10.19 9.38
CA LEU A 147 -4.45 10.92 8.43
C LEU A 147 -5.79 11.35 9.03
N TYR A 148 -6.42 10.47 9.82
CA TYR A 148 -7.66 10.80 10.52
C TYR A 148 -7.44 11.91 11.55
N ASN A 149 -6.35 11.84 12.30
CA ASN A 149 -6.03 12.87 13.28
C ASN A 149 -5.78 14.24 12.62
N GLU A 150 -5.00 14.28 11.54
CA GLU A 150 -4.76 15.51 10.79
C GLU A 150 -6.06 16.06 10.20
N PHE A 151 -6.80 15.25 9.44
CA PHE A 151 -7.98 15.72 8.73
C PHE A 151 -9.15 16.02 9.68
N THR A 152 -9.51 15.07 10.53
CA THR A 152 -10.72 15.16 11.34
C THR A 152 -10.49 15.91 12.65
N ASN A 153 -9.51 15.48 13.45
CA ASN A 153 -9.36 16.03 14.80
C ASN A 153 -8.78 17.46 14.78
N LYS A 154 -7.77 17.70 13.94
CA LYS A 154 -7.11 19.01 13.85
C LYS A 154 -7.84 19.95 12.91
N HIS A 155 -8.21 19.47 11.72
CA HIS A 155 -8.73 20.31 10.64
C HIS A 155 -10.24 20.15 10.37
N ARG A 156 -10.95 19.44 11.26
CA ARG A 156 -12.42 19.36 11.31
C ARG A 156 -13.09 18.84 10.04
N CYS A 157 -12.34 18.17 9.17
CA CYS A 157 -12.87 17.52 7.98
C CYS A 157 -13.87 16.43 8.38
N GLN A 158 -15.09 16.48 7.84
CA GLN A 158 -16.09 15.45 8.12
C GLN A 158 -15.83 14.19 7.29
N ILE A 159 -15.68 13.05 7.97
CA ILE A 159 -15.60 11.74 7.32
C ILE A 159 -16.94 11.40 6.66
N LYS A 160 -16.91 10.65 5.56
CA LYS A 160 -18.11 10.01 5.02
C LYS A 160 -18.29 8.63 5.64
N ALA A 161 -19.54 8.24 5.91
CA ALA A 161 -19.85 6.98 6.60
C ALA A 161 -19.55 5.70 5.79
N GLU A 162 -19.20 5.82 4.50
CA GLU A 162 -18.84 4.68 3.65
C GLU A 162 -17.39 4.23 3.88
N GLY A 163 -17.13 2.93 3.67
CA GLY A 163 -15.78 2.35 3.67
C GLY A 163 -15.03 2.48 5.00
N GLY A 164 -15.74 2.55 6.12
CA GLY A 164 -15.17 2.73 7.47
C GLY A 164 -14.74 4.16 7.80
N GLY A 165 -15.00 5.13 6.92
CA GLY A 165 -14.63 6.54 7.09
C GLY A 165 -13.76 7.09 5.96
N THR A 166 -14.36 7.43 4.82
CA THR A 166 -13.60 7.88 3.64
C THR A 166 -13.33 9.39 3.61
N PHE A 167 -12.26 9.75 2.90
CA PHE A 167 -11.95 11.12 2.49
C PHE A 167 -11.92 11.25 0.98
N GLY A 168 -12.58 12.28 0.45
CA GLY A 168 -12.44 12.70 -0.94
C GLY A 168 -11.35 13.77 -1.06
N LEU A 169 -10.31 13.48 -1.85
CA LEU A 169 -9.17 14.35 -2.08
C LEU A 169 -9.37 15.32 -3.26
N GLY A 170 -10.34 15.06 -4.14
CA GLY A 170 -10.65 15.93 -5.28
C GLY A 170 -11.23 17.30 -4.88
N GLY A 171 -11.33 18.22 -5.84
CA GLY A 171 -11.73 19.63 -5.57
C GLY A 171 -13.10 19.81 -4.90
N LYS A 172 -14.08 18.94 -5.21
CA LYS A 172 -15.41 18.87 -4.57
C LYS A 172 -15.48 17.83 -3.43
N GLY A 173 -14.32 17.38 -2.95
CA GLY A 173 -14.19 16.32 -1.96
C GLY A 173 -14.48 16.79 -0.54
N THR A 174 -13.81 16.16 0.43
CA THR A 174 -14.01 16.42 1.86
C THR A 174 -13.54 17.83 2.27
N SER A 175 -12.75 18.52 1.45
CA SER A 175 -12.33 19.91 1.70
C SER A 175 -13.49 20.85 2.06
N GLY A 176 -14.68 20.63 1.50
CA GLY A 176 -15.85 21.48 1.74
C GLY A 176 -16.32 21.55 3.20
N SER A 177 -16.02 20.52 4.00
CA SER A 177 -16.42 20.41 5.41
C SER A 177 -15.27 20.66 6.40
N CYS A 178 -14.04 20.84 5.91
CA CYS A 178 -12.88 21.15 6.76
C CYS A 178 -12.91 22.60 7.28
N ASP A 179 -11.95 22.94 8.14
CA ASP A 179 -11.67 24.31 8.54
C ASP A 179 -11.26 25.21 7.36
N ALA A 180 -11.14 26.52 7.62
CA ALA A 180 -10.85 27.51 6.59
C ALA A 180 -9.52 27.25 5.86
N GLU A 181 -8.50 26.73 6.55
CA GLU A 181 -7.20 26.48 5.93
C GLU A 181 -7.32 25.35 4.90
N TYR A 182 -7.87 24.21 5.31
CA TYR A 182 -7.95 23.01 4.47
C TYR A 182 -9.00 23.15 3.38
N LYS A 183 -10.07 23.90 3.65
CA LYS A 183 -11.07 24.26 2.65
C LYS A 183 -10.49 25.12 1.54
N ASN A 184 -9.69 26.14 1.89
CA ASN A 184 -9.09 27.03 0.91
C ASN A 184 -7.97 26.38 0.09
N LYS A 185 -7.12 25.57 0.73
CA LYS A 185 -6.02 24.88 0.04
C LYS A 185 -6.50 23.67 -0.78
N GLY A 186 -7.56 23.01 -0.33
CA GLY A 186 -8.04 21.73 -0.87
C GLY A 186 -7.29 20.54 -0.27
N LEU A 187 -8.04 19.54 0.19
CA LEU A 187 -7.52 18.39 0.93
C LEU A 187 -6.49 17.59 0.11
N GLY A 188 -6.75 17.36 -1.18
CA GLY A 188 -5.82 16.65 -2.06
C GLY A 188 -4.52 17.40 -2.34
N ASN A 189 -4.54 18.73 -2.36
CA ASN A 189 -3.30 19.52 -2.52
C ASN A 189 -2.40 19.38 -1.29
N ILE A 190 -3.00 19.39 -0.11
CA ILE A 190 -2.30 19.13 1.16
C ILE A 190 -1.74 17.71 1.16
N PHE A 191 -2.56 16.73 0.79
CA PHE A 191 -2.15 15.34 0.66
C PHE A 191 -0.96 15.17 -0.29
N ASN A 192 -0.99 15.81 -1.47
CA ASN A 192 0.12 15.81 -2.42
C ASN A 192 1.39 16.45 -1.84
N GLY A 193 1.26 17.48 -1.00
CA GLY A 193 2.40 18.03 -0.26
C GLY A 193 3.07 17.01 0.66
N TRP A 194 2.32 16.07 1.22
CA TRP A 194 2.85 15.02 2.09
C TRP A 194 3.46 13.82 1.37
N LEU A 195 3.21 13.69 0.06
CA LEU A 195 3.91 12.74 -0.82
C LEU A 195 5.32 13.25 -1.20
N GLN A 196 5.63 14.51 -0.93
CA GLN A 196 6.89 15.16 -1.30
C GLN A 196 7.83 15.33 -0.09
N PRO A 197 9.15 15.50 -0.31
CA PRO A 197 10.11 15.74 0.76
C PRO A 197 9.82 17.02 1.59
N PRO A 198 9.92 16.97 2.94
CA PRO A 198 10.09 15.77 3.77
C PRO A 198 8.80 14.92 3.76
N GLN A 199 8.93 13.69 3.29
CA GLN A 199 7.80 12.81 3.01
C GLN A 199 7.13 12.37 4.31
N LYS A 200 5.80 12.50 4.38
CA LYS A 200 4.98 12.02 5.50
C LYS A 200 4.08 10.85 5.11
N ILE A 201 3.85 10.67 3.80
CA ILE A 201 3.07 9.58 3.24
C ILE A 201 3.93 8.82 2.24
N GLU A 202 4.06 7.51 2.47
CA GLU A 202 4.70 6.57 1.55
C GLU A 202 3.64 5.74 0.81
N PRO A 203 3.54 5.88 -0.51
CA PRO A 203 2.70 5.00 -1.33
C PRO A 203 3.31 3.61 -1.48
N ILE A 204 2.54 2.58 -1.14
CA ILE A 204 2.95 1.18 -1.25
C ILE A 204 1.98 0.45 -2.17
N ILE A 205 2.50 -0.09 -3.28
CA ILE A 205 1.73 -0.98 -4.17
C ILE A 205 1.45 -2.29 -3.41
N ALA A 206 0.17 -2.57 -3.19
CA ALA A 206 -0.27 -3.70 -2.38
C ALA A 206 -0.85 -4.84 -3.24
N TYR A 207 -1.54 -4.48 -4.32
CA TYR A 207 -2.31 -5.40 -5.13
C TYR A 207 -2.43 -4.87 -6.56
N VAL A 208 -2.36 -5.77 -7.55
CA VAL A 208 -2.53 -5.46 -8.97
C VAL A 208 -3.48 -6.48 -9.59
N LEU A 209 -4.58 -6.01 -10.17
CA LEU A 209 -5.49 -6.84 -10.97
C LEU A 209 -5.17 -6.61 -12.44
N LEU A 210 -4.70 -7.64 -13.13
CA LEU A 210 -4.47 -7.66 -14.57
C LEU A 210 -5.63 -8.38 -15.26
N ALA A 211 -6.13 -7.81 -16.36
CA ALA A 211 -7.05 -8.49 -17.27
C ALA A 211 -6.26 -9.34 -18.27
N LYS A 212 -6.79 -10.51 -18.63
CA LYS A 212 -6.19 -11.41 -19.63
C LYS A 212 -6.65 -11.14 -21.05
#